data_AF-A0A6I3SLA3-F1
#
_entry.id   AF-A0A6I3SLA3-F1
#
_cell.length_a   1.000
_cell.length_b   1.000
_cell.length_c   1.000
_cell.angle_alpha   90.00
_cell.angle_beta   90.00
_cell.angle_gamma   90.00
#
_symmetry.space_group_name_H-M   'P 1'
#
loop_
_entity.id
_entity.type
_entity.pdbx_description
1 polymer ?
#
loop_
_entity_poly.entity_id
_entity_poly.type
_entity_poly.pdbx_seq_one_letter_code
_entity_poly.pdbx_strand_id
1 'polypeptide(L)'
;MNGMGNRRNKILIIVIRYIPFKEKSYYEFPLGLAYISASLKQAGYAVEVLNLNHHDGTQSDLLKERLANGDIGYVMTGGLSAHYRAIQRIIDDVRAIDEGVRVIIGGGVISASPELMFHTLRPDYMVIGEGEITVVELLDALTGGADDIHRVKGIGYSDSAGRLIITPAREPIMDLDSIPFPDLEGFEFERYLDMQRPNDSLYLYIDDKPRFYPIISSRGCPYNCTFCYHPSGSKYRSRSIDNFMAEVKFVTERYGVNNLAIFDELISADRERLVEICRRLKELPKQVHWICQLRVDEVDQELLFMLKDAGCFLISYGFESACNEVLKSMRKHITVEQIESAMEMTRQAGIGIQGYFIFGDPAETMESARKTLEFWKKHHDYHLTLGYIRPFPGSVLWKKQVENKSLEEQLHFLNQCIENPPNMSKMDTYQWQELRKEVYKALLSNEHFGTVLSSERIGERGYRIRIQCPHCNQEVTYGNFHQRILGVFKLNCRHCNQAMNIKPLAFTHVQEDYRRNKQVFNKLATGVPVTVTPCMDEGEFAAQAELLLEGIEVAHYLDISESKVGMAYMGKKIEKRDAETINRLQDNYFLIPLTRFADRVFAHLVSLGVEPERICRLDEIHPRPV
;
A
#
# COMPACT_ATOMS: atom_id res chain seq x y z
N MET A 1 27.44 -48.52 0.97
CA MET A 1 26.16 -47.79 0.99
C MET A 1 26.31 -46.63 1.96
N ASN A 2 26.86 -45.50 1.49
CA ASN A 2 26.94 -44.25 2.25
C ASN A 2 25.82 -43.36 1.74
N GLY A 3 24.97 -42.89 2.67
CA GLY A 3 23.71 -42.22 2.39
C GLY A 3 23.86 -41.01 1.46
N MET A 4 22.94 -40.91 0.50
CA MET A 4 22.67 -39.70 -0.25
C MET A 4 22.23 -38.62 0.77
N GLY A 5 23.16 -37.80 1.24
CA GLY A 5 22.80 -36.58 1.96
C GLY A 5 21.96 -35.70 1.04
N ASN A 6 20.76 -35.32 1.47
CA ASN A 6 19.89 -34.39 0.74
C ASN A 6 20.70 -33.16 0.33
N ARG A 7 20.99 -33.01 -0.97
CA ARG A 7 21.58 -31.77 -1.48
C ARG A 7 20.50 -30.70 -1.34
N ARG A 8 20.72 -29.74 -0.44
CA ARG A 8 19.92 -28.52 -0.30
C ARG A 8 20.06 -27.68 -1.57
N ASN A 9 19.24 -27.96 -2.58
CA ASN A 9 19.37 -27.41 -3.93
C ASN A 9 18.17 -26.55 -4.35
N LYS A 10 17.17 -26.40 -3.48
CA LYS A 10 15.99 -25.60 -3.74
C LYS A 10 16.05 -24.22 -3.11
N ILE A 11 15.33 -23.30 -3.73
CA ILE A 11 15.15 -21.92 -3.28
C ILE A 11 13.67 -21.74 -2.91
N LEU A 12 13.40 -21.20 -1.73
CA LEU A 12 12.06 -20.80 -1.31
C LEU A 12 11.94 -19.28 -1.34
N ILE A 13 11.12 -18.74 -2.23
CA ILE A 13 10.75 -17.32 -2.23
C ILE A 13 9.52 -17.14 -1.35
N ILE A 14 9.57 -16.20 -0.41
CA ILE A 14 8.45 -15.91 0.49
C ILE A 14 7.88 -14.53 0.15
N VAL A 15 6.58 -14.49 -0.13
CA VAL A 15 5.81 -13.25 -0.18
C VAL A 15 5.35 -12.91 1.22
N ILE A 16 5.74 -11.74 1.71
CA ILE A 16 5.31 -11.26 3.04
C ILE A 16 3.79 -11.17 3.13
N ARG A 17 3.25 -11.36 4.34
CA ARG A 17 1.84 -11.08 4.60
C ARG A 17 1.63 -9.58 4.75
N TYR A 18 0.89 -8.98 3.83
CA TYR A 18 0.63 -7.53 3.84
C TYR A 18 -0.47 -7.13 4.83
N ILE A 19 -1.47 -8.01 5.03
CA ILE A 19 -2.61 -7.73 5.91
C ILE A 19 -2.76 -8.87 6.92
N PRO A 20 -2.69 -8.58 8.24
CA PRO A 20 -2.62 -9.63 9.26
C PRO A 20 -3.95 -10.33 9.63
N PHE A 21 -5.09 -10.12 8.95
CA PHE A 21 -6.40 -10.72 9.35
C PHE A 21 -7.24 -11.39 8.28
N LYS A 22 -8.20 -12.19 8.79
CA LYS A 22 -9.24 -13.02 8.15
C LYS A 22 -10.06 -12.35 7.05
N GLU A 23 -10.03 -11.04 6.92
CA GLU A 23 -10.51 -10.40 5.70
C GLU A 23 -9.45 -10.66 4.64
N LYS A 24 -9.70 -11.68 3.79
CA LYS A 24 -9.00 -11.91 2.51
C LYS A 24 -9.19 -10.69 1.62
N SER A 25 -8.54 -9.61 2.04
CA SER A 25 -8.44 -8.32 1.42
C SER A 25 -7.36 -8.47 0.36
N TYR A 26 -7.66 -7.89 -0.80
CA TYR A 26 -6.75 -7.87 -1.91
C TYR A 26 -5.45 -7.17 -1.50
N TYR A 27 -4.30 -7.74 -1.91
CA TYR A 27 -2.98 -7.17 -1.73
C TYR A 27 -2.41 -6.85 -3.13
N GLU A 28 -1.33 -6.09 -3.22
CA GLU A 28 -0.67 -5.83 -4.51
C GLU A 28 0.21 -7.02 -4.92
N PHE A 29 0.04 -7.53 -6.14
CA PHE A 29 0.85 -8.66 -6.63
C PHE A 29 2.35 -8.32 -6.53
N PRO A 30 3.20 -9.24 -6.01
CA PRO A 30 4.60 -8.94 -5.71
C PRO A 30 5.45 -9.09 -6.97
N LEU A 31 5.18 -8.25 -7.98
CA LEU A 31 5.71 -8.35 -9.34
C LEU A 31 7.24 -8.48 -9.38
N GLY A 32 7.96 -7.73 -8.54
CA GLY A 32 9.42 -7.84 -8.42
C GLY A 32 9.89 -9.23 -8.03
N LEU A 33 9.26 -9.89 -7.04
CA LEU A 33 9.61 -11.26 -6.65
C LEU A 33 9.27 -12.28 -7.75
N ALA A 34 8.20 -12.04 -8.51
CA ALA A 34 7.82 -12.89 -9.63
C ALA A 34 8.84 -12.82 -10.79
N TYR A 35 9.42 -11.65 -11.07
CA TYR A 35 10.55 -11.52 -11.99
C TYR A 35 11.79 -12.25 -11.48
N ILE A 36 12.13 -12.12 -10.19
CA ILE A 36 13.25 -12.85 -9.57
C ILE A 36 13.07 -14.37 -9.73
N SER A 37 11.88 -14.89 -9.43
CA SER A 37 11.56 -16.32 -9.61
C SER A 37 11.74 -16.76 -11.06
N ALA A 38 11.25 -15.97 -12.02
CA ALA A 38 11.37 -16.28 -13.44
C ALA A 38 12.83 -16.32 -13.91
N SER A 39 13.65 -15.36 -13.51
CA SER A 39 15.09 -15.33 -13.84
C SER A 39 15.84 -16.53 -13.24
N LEU A 40 15.55 -16.89 -12.00
CA LEU A 40 16.12 -18.08 -11.35
C LEU A 40 15.73 -19.37 -12.06
N LYS A 41 14.44 -19.53 -12.42
CA LYS A 41 13.94 -20.68 -13.18
C LYS A 41 14.57 -20.76 -14.57
N GLN A 42 14.73 -19.63 -15.26
CA GLN A 42 15.40 -19.56 -16.56
C GLN A 42 16.87 -19.99 -16.47
N ALA A 43 17.55 -19.67 -15.37
CA ALA A 43 18.91 -20.12 -15.07
C ALA A 43 19.00 -21.59 -14.60
N GLY A 44 17.88 -22.30 -14.47
CA GLY A 44 17.84 -23.72 -14.13
C GLY A 44 17.74 -24.03 -12.63
N TYR A 45 17.51 -23.03 -11.77
CA TYR A 45 17.31 -23.26 -10.35
C TYR A 45 15.91 -23.83 -10.04
N ALA A 46 15.84 -24.70 -9.04
CA ALA A 46 14.58 -25.20 -8.50
C ALA A 46 14.01 -24.17 -7.50
N VAL A 47 12.94 -23.47 -7.92
CA VAL A 47 12.30 -22.41 -7.14
C VAL A 47 10.90 -22.81 -6.70
N GLU A 48 10.66 -22.72 -5.41
CA GLU A 48 9.35 -22.80 -4.78
C GLU A 48 8.94 -21.43 -4.24
N VAL A 49 7.63 -21.17 -4.17
CA VAL A 49 7.09 -19.90 -3.67
C VAL A 49 6.10 -20.21 -2.55
N LEU A 50 6.25 -19.50 -1.44
CA LEU A 50 5.26 -19.46 -0.37
C LEU A 50 4.64 -18.06 -0.33
N ASN A 51 3.42 -17.94 -0.86
CA ASN A 51 2.67 -16.71 -0.78
C ASN A 51 1.84 -16.66 0.50
N LEU A 52 2.34 -15.99 1.54
CA LEU A 52 1.67 -15.95 2.84
C LEU A 52 0.27 -15.32 2.80
N ASN A 53 -0.10 -14.58 1.75
CA ASN A 53 -1.43 -13.98 1.61
C ASN A 53 -2.49 -15.00 1.14
N HIS A 54 -2.06 -16.14 0.61
CA HIS A 54 -2.97 -17.17 0.09
C HIS A 54 -3.27 -18.25 1.13
N HIS A 55 -2.41 -18.47 2.10
CA HIS A 55 -2.56 -19.57 3.06
C HIS A 55 -3.12 -19.10 4.39
N ASP A 56 -4.08 -19.86 4.93
CA ASP A 56 -4.53 -19.70 6.31
C ASP A 56 -3.46 -20.26 7.28
N GLY A 57 -3.44 -19.80 8.53
CA GLY A 57 -2.43 -20.20 9.53
C GLY A 57 -1.39 -19.13 9.84
N THR A 58 -0.50 -19.44 10.78
CA THR A 58 0.59 -18.55 11.19
C THR A 58 1.78 -18.68 10.23
N GLN A 59 2.58 -17.62 10.12
CA GLN A 59 3.80 -17.64 9.30
C GLN A 59 4.76 -18.75 9.72
N SER A 60 5.01 -18.89 11.03
CA SER A 60 5.94 -19.88 11.57
C SER A 60 5.50 -21.31 11.25
N ASP A 61 4.21 -21.63 11.35
CA ASP A 61 3.70 -22.98 11.04
C ASP A 61 3.83 -23.32 9.54
N LEU A 62 3.49 -22.37 8.67
CA LEU A 62 3.64 -22.53 7.22
C LEU A 62 5.10 -22.70 6.80
N LEU A 63 6.02 -22.00 7.46
CA LEU A 63 7.46 -22.16 7.21
C LEU A 63 7.97 -23.50 7.72
N LYS A 64 7.54 -23.97 8.89
CA LYS A 64 7.88 -25.30 9.40
C LYS A 64 7.46 -26.39 8.43
N GLU A 65 6.24 -26.30 7.88
CA GLU A 65 5.76 -27.25 6.88
C GLU A 65 6.64 -27.25 5.62
N ARG A 66 6.99 -26.07 5.10
CA ARG A 66 7.78 -25.95 3.87
C ARG A 66 9.24 -26.36 4.04
N LEU A 67 9.83 -26.13 5.22
CA LEU A 67 11.23 -26.47 5.50
C LEU A 67 11.41 -27.91 6.03
N ALA A 68 10.32 -28.64 6.31
CA ALA A 68 10.36 -29.97 6.94
C ALA A 68 11.19 -31.02 6.18
N ASN A 69 11.25 -30.93 4.85
CA ASN A 69 11.97 -31.90 4.01
C ASN A 69 13.50 -31.69 3.98
N GLY A 70 13.99 -30.53 4.44
CA GLY A 70 15.42 -30.21 4.49
C GLY A 70 16.10 -30.11 3.11
N ASP A 71 15.35 -29.88 2.04
CA ASP A 71 15.82 -29.72 0.65
C ASP A 71 15.96 -28.26 0.20
N ILE A 72 15.39 -27.32 0.96
CA ILE A 72 15.58 -25.87 0.79
C ILE A 72 16.97 -25.47 1.31
N GLY A 73 17.80 -24.88 0.44
CA GLY A 73 19.10 -24.32 0.81
C GLY A 73 19.08 -22.81 1.03
N TYR A 74 18.17 -22.12 0.33
CA TYR A 74 18.07 -20.68 0.34
C TYR A 74 16.63 -20.24 0.55
N VAL A 75 16.42 -19.27 1.43
CA VAL A 75 15.16 -18.54 1.55
C VAL A 75 15.37 -17.12 1.06
N MET A 76 14.49 -16.65 0.17
CA MET A 76 14.53 -15.30 -0.36
C MET A 76 13.26 -14.53 -0.06
N THR A 77 13.41 -13.26 0.30
CA THR A 77 12.27 -12.33 0.39
C THR A 77 12.74 -10.89 0.19
N GLY A 78 11.80 -9.95 0.16
CA GLY A 78 12.09 -8.54 -0.06
C GLY A 78 10.86 -7.68 0.09
N GLY A 79 11.05 -6.37 -0.03
CA GLY A 79 9.96 -5.41 0.07
C GLY A 79 10.45 -3.97 0.09
N LEU A 80 9.56 -3.06 0.49
CA LEU A 80 9.88 -1.65 0.76
C LEU A 80 10.33 -1.48 2.21
N SER A 81 10.93 -0.32 2.52
CA SER A 81 11.47 -0.04 3.87
C SER A 81 10.43 -0.18 4.99
N ALA A 82 9.15 0.08 4.71
CA ALA A 82 8.07 -0.12 5.68
C ALA A 82 7.84 -1.59 6.07
N HIS A 83 8.33 -2.54 5.27
CA HIS A 83 8.14 -3.98 5.49
C HIS A 83 9.27 -4.63 6.30
N TYR A 84 10.29 -3.89 6.72
CA TYR A 84 11.48 -4.46 7.35
C TYR A 84 11.17 -5.32 8.59
N ARG A 85 10.16 -4.94 9.42
CA ARG A 85 9.72 -5.75 10.57
C ARG A 85 9.09 -7.08 10.17
N ALA A 86 8.37 -7.12 9.04
CA ALA A 86 7.80 -8.36 8.53
C ALA A 86 8.87 -9.29 7.98
N ILE A 87 9.85 -8.71 7.28
CA ILE A 87 11.03 -9.42 6.81
C ILE A 87 11.81 -9.99 7.99
N GLN A 88 12.10 -9.19 9.03
CA GLN A 88 12.79 -9.66 10.24
C GLN A 88 12.15 -10.92 10.82
N ARG A 89 10.81 -10.93 10.99
CA ARG A 89 10.11 -12.10 11.51
C ARG A 89 10.31 -13.35 10.66
N ILE A 90 10.38 -13.22 9.33
CA ILE A 90 10.67 -14.34 8.44
C ILE A 90 12.10 -14.85 8.69
N ILE A 91 13.08 -13.94 8.82
CA ILE A 91 14.47 -14.31 9.10
C ILE A 91 14.57 -15.07 10.43
N ASP A 92 13.91 -14.55 11.47
CA ASP A 92 13.91 -15.16 12.81
C ASP A 92 13.25 -16.55 12.79
N ASP A 93 12.09 -16.69 12.13
CA ASP A 93 11.40 -17.99 11.98
C ASP A 93 12.28 -18.99 11.23
N VAL A 94 12.90 -18.61 10.10
CA VAL A 94 13.76 -19.49 9.32
C VAL A 94 14.93 -19.99 10.15
N ARG A 95 15.61 -19.09 10.88
CA ARG A 95 16.75 -19.44 11.74
C ARG A 95 16.34 -20.35 12.89
N ALA A 96 15.18 -20.11 13.49
CA ALA A 96 14.66 -20.94 14.57
C ALA A 96 14.28 -22.35 14.10
N ILE A 97 13.92 -22.52 12.82
CA ILE A 97 13.51 -23.79 12.23
C ILE A 97 14.73 -24.58 11.71
N ASP A 98 15.61 -23.94 10.92
CA ASP A 98 16.78 -24.58 10.32
C ASP A 98 17.91 -23.55 10.10
N GLU A 99 18.90 -23.55 11.00
CA GLU A 99 20.07 -22.65 10.95
C GLU A 99 20.96 -22.85 9.71
N GLY A 100 20.83 -23.97 8.99
CA GLY A 100 21.60 -24.21 7.77
C GLY A 100 20.99 -23.58 6.51
N VAL A 101 19.77 -23.02 6.59
CA VAL A 101 19.13 -22.31 5.47
C VAL A 101 19.69 -20.89 5.38
N ARG A 102 20.17 -20.51 4.20
CA ARG A 102 20.74 -19.18 3.96
C ARG A 102 19.66 -18.20 3.53
N VAL A 103 19.63 -17.03 4.16
CA VAL A 103 18.63 -15.99 3.89
C VAL A 103 19.21 -14.92 2.99
N ILE A 104 18.56 -14.70 1.83
CA ILE A 104 18.91 -13.67 0.85
C ILE A 104 17.79 -12.63 0.81
N ILE A 105 18.11 -11.36 1.07
CA ILE A 105 17.12 -10.27 1.08
C ILE A 105 17.43 -9.28 -0.05
N GLY A 106 16.39 -8.85 -0.77
CA GLY A 106 16.49 -7.82 -1.79
C GLY A 106 15.37 -6.78 -1.72
N GLY A 107 15.22 -6.04 -2.82
CA GLY A 107 14.19 -5.02 -2.98
C GLY A 107 14.56 -3.65 -2.42
N GLY A 108 13.58 -2.75 -2.40
CA GLY A 108 13.77 -1.35 -1.99
C GLY A 108 14.25 -1.20 -0.55
N VAL A 109 13.86 -2.10 0.35
CA VAL A 109 14.32 -2.11 1.75
C VAL A 109 15.85 -2.15 1.84
N ILE A 110 16.49 -3.06 1.10
CA ILE A 110 17.96 -3.18 1.03
C ILE A 110 18.55 -2.06 0.19
N SER A 111 18.03 -1.87 -1.02
CA SER A 111 18.65 -0.97 -2.00
C SER A 111 18.68 0.49 -1.54
N ALA A 112 17.72 0.89 -0.71
CA ALA A 112 17.60 2.26 -0.23
C ALA A 112 18.54 2.60 0.94
N SER A 113 18.92 1.63 1.76
CA SER A 113 19.87 1.81 2.88
C SER A 113 20.52 0.47 3.27
N PRO A 114 21.51 -0.01 2.49
CA PRO A 114 22.10 -1.35 2.67
C PRO A 114 22.74 -1.54 4.05
N GLU A 115 23.51 -0.55 4.52
CA GLU A 115 24.21 -0.63 5.80
C GLU A 115 23.23 -0.72 6.98
N LEU A 116 22.25 0.17 7.04
CA LEU A 116 21.21 0.16 8.07
C LEU A 116 20.47 -1.18 8.12
N MET A 117 20.07 -1.70 6.95
CA MET A 117 19.35 -2.96 6.89
C MET A 117 20.23 -4.17 7.17
N PHE A 118 21.52 -4.15 6.83
CA PHE A 118 22.43 -5.22 7.21
C PHE A 118 22.52 -5.35 8.74
N HIS A 119 22.73 -4.24 9.44
CA HIS A 119 22.84 -4.26 10.91
C HIS A 119 21.52 -4.58 11.61
N THR A 120 20.39 -4.19 10.99
CA THR A 120 19.05 -4.44 11.52
C THR A 120 18.60 -5.88 11.27
N LEU A 121 18.63 -6.33 10.01
CA LEU A 121 18.07 -7.61 9.57
C LEU A 121 19.06 -8.77 9.68
N ARG A 122 20.36 -8.46 9.60
CA ARG A 122 21.48 -9.42 9.59
C ARG A 122 21.25 -10.58 8.60
N PRO A 123 20.92 -10.35 7.33
CA PRO A 123 20.75 -11.45 6.36
C PRO A 123 22.10 -12.11 6.05
N ASP A 124 22.10 -13.33 5.51
CA ASP A 124 23.33 -13.98 5.03
C ASP A 124 23.86 -13.23 3.79
N TYR A 125 22.96 -12.86 2.87
CA TYR A 125 23.29 -12.09 1.67
C TYR A 125 22.22 -11.02 1.38
N MET A 126 22.67 -9.94 0.78
CA MET A 126 21.85 -8.81 0.33
C MET A 126 21.99 -8.65 -1.18
N VAL A 127 20.88 -8.39 -1.86
CA VAL A 127 20.85 -7.98 -3.28
C VAL A 127 20.47 -6.49 -3.34
N ILE A 128 21.36 -5.68 -3.92
CA ILE A 128 21.31 -4.22 -3.98
C ILE A 128 21.09 -3.79 -5.43
N GLY A 129 19.98 -3.09 -5.69
CA GLY A 129 19.58 -2.67 -7.05
C GLY A 129 18.68 -3.70 -7.74
N GLU A 130 18.81 -3.80 -9.06
CA GLU A 130 18.07 -4.78 -9.87
C GLU A 130 18.58 -6.20 -9.58
N GLY A 131 17.66 -7.12 -9.27
CA GLY A 131 17.99 -8.41 -8.68
C GLY A 131 18.02 -9.57 -9.65
N GLU A 132 17.41 -9.43 -10.83
CA GLU A 132 17.15 -10.50 -11.79
C GLU A 132 18.43 -11.22 -12.24
N ILE A 133 19.46 -10.45 -12.56
CA ILE A 133 20.80 -10.97 -12.92
C ILE A 133 21.63 -11.21 -11.65
N THR A 134 21.57 -10.26 -10.70
CA THR A 134 22.41 -10.25 -9.49
C THR A 134 22.24 -11.51 -8.65
N VAL A 135 21.01 -11.97 -8.47
CA VAL A 135 20.72 -13.15 -7.63
C VAL A 135 21.19 -14.44 -8.28
N VAL A 136 21.14 -14.54 -9.61
CA VAL A 136 21.65 -15.69 -10.37
C VAL A 136 23.15 -15.78 -10.22
N GLU A 137 23.88 -14.68 -10.49
CA GLU A 137 25.34 -14.64 -10.32
C GLU A 137 25.77 -14.92 -8.87
N LEU A 138 25.02 -14.42 -7.89
CA LEU A 138 25.25 -14.73 -6.48
C LEU A 138 25.16 -16.24 -6.22
N LEU A 139 24.08 -16.89 -6.66
CA LEU A 139 23.90 -18.34 -6.46
C LEU A 139 24.92 -19.16 -7.23
N ASP A 140 25.29 -18.74 -8.45
CA ASP A 140 26.33 -19.39 -9.25
C ASP A 140 27.67 -19.35 -8.51
N ALA A 141 28.03 -18.20 -7.93
CA ALA A 141 29.22 -18.08 -7.10
C ALA A 141 29.14 -18.94 -5.83
N LEU A 142 27.98 -19.00 -5.17
CA LEU A 142 27.81 -19.79 -3.94
C LEU A 142 27.85 -21.32 -4.19
N THR A 143 27.36 -21.76 -5.35
CA THR A 143 27.28 -23.19 -5.70
C THR A 143 28.50 -23.68 -6.48
N GLY A 144 29.16 -22.79 -7.25
CA GLY A 144 30.37 -23.06 -8.02
C GLY A 144 31.69 -22.91 -7.25
N GLY A 145 31.68 -22.19 -6.11
CA GLY A 145 32.83 -22.00 -5.22
C GLY A 145 32.99 -20.55 -4.78
N ALA A 146 33.14 -20.33 -3.47
CA ALA A 146 33.05 -19.00 -2.84
C ALA A 146 34.09 -17.96 -3.29
N ASP A 147 35.19 -18.36 -3.92
CA ASP A 147 36.25 -17.43 -4.37
C ASP A 147 35.76 -16.42 -5.43
N ASP A 148 34.62 -16.67 -6.10
CA ASP A 148 34.06 -15.77 -7.11
C ASP A 148 33.04 -14.76 -6.56
N ILE A 149 32.62 -14.88 -5.29
CA ILE A 149 31.58 -14.01 -4.71
C ILE A 149 31.97 -12.54 -4.73
N HIS A 150 33.27 -12.24 -4.59
CA HIS A 150 33.81 -10.88 -4.61
C HIS A 150 33.63 -10.18 -5.97
N ARG A 151 33.35 -10.93 -7.05
CA ARG A 151 33.15 -10.40 -8.40
C ARG A 151 31.69 -10.13 -8.73
N VAL A 152 30.77 -10.71 -7.97
CA VAL A 152 29.34 -10.47 -8.14
C VAL A 152 29.07 -9.01 -7.77
N LYS A 153 28.61 -8.20 -8.74
CA LYS A 153 28.27 -6.80 -8.49
C LYS A 153 26.90 -6.68 -7.83
N GLY A 154 26.73 -5.68 -6.98
CA GLY A 154 25.43 -5.34 -6.39
C GLY A 154 24.99 -6.27 -5.26
N ILE A 155 25.92 -6.88 -4.53
CA ILE A 155 25.62 -7.69 -3.34
C ILE A 155 26.29 -7.15 -2.08
N GLY A 156 25.70 -7.47 -0.93
CA GLY A 156 26.31 -7.29 0.37
C GLY A 156 26.27 -8.57 1.21
N TYR A 157 27.29 -8.82 2.01
CA TYR A 157 27.39 -10.01 2.88
C TYR A 157 28.37 -9.77 4.02
N SER A 158 28.44 -10.71 4.96
CA SER A 158 29.40 -10.66 6.07
C SER A 158 30.67 -11.46 5.74
N ASP A 159 31.85 -10.86 5.94
CA ASP A 159 33.11 -11.62 5.88
C ASP A 159 33.28 -12.55 7.10
N SER A 160 34.35 -13.37 7.10
CA SER A 160 34.64 -14.28 8.21
C SER A 160 34.89 -13.59 9.56
N ALA A 161 35.17 -12.28 9.56
CA ALA A 161 35.33 -11.46 10.76
C ALA A 161 34.03 -10.76 11.17
N GLY A 162 32.91 -11.04 10.50
CA GLY A 162 31.61 -10.45 10.79
C GLY A 162 31.40 -9.05 10.19
N ARG A 163 32.32 -8.55 9.35
CA ARG A 163 32.25 -7.20 8.78
C ARG A 163 31.40 -7.19 7.52
N LEU A 164 30.61 -6.13 7.35
CA LEU A 164 29.86 -5.91 6.12
C LEU A 164 30.80 -5.64 4.95
N ILE A 165 30.69 -6.47 3.91
CA ILE A 165 31.29 -6.24 2.61
C ILE A 165 30.18 -5.89 1.63
N ILE A 166 30.31 -4.75 0.95
CA ILE A 166 29.47 -4.38 -0.19
C ILE A 166 30.36 -4.39 -1.43
N THR A 167 29.95 -5.17 -2.42
CA THR A 167 30.63 -5.25 -3.73
C THR A 167 30.31 -4.01 -4.57
N PRO A 168 31.07 -3.74 -5.65
CA PRO A 168 30.77 -2.63 -6.54
C PRO A 168 29.32 -2.63 -7.01
N ALA A 169 28.72 -1.43 -7.12
CA ALA A 169 27.35 -1.28 -7.61
C ALA A 169 27.18 -1.92 -9.00
N ARG A 170 26.02 -2.56 -9.21
CA ARG A 170 25.64 -3.11 -10.52
C ARG A 170 25.09 -2.02 -11.43
N GLU A 171 25.45 -2.09 -12.70
CA GLU A 171 24.88 -1.26 -13.75
C GLU A 171 23.41 -1.62 -14.02
N PRO A 172 22.53 -0.64 -14.31
CA PRO A 172 21.15 -0.94 -14.66
C PRO A 172 21.05 -1.84 -15.90
N ILE A 173 20.15 -2.81 -15.89
CA ILE A 173 19.84 -3.72 -17.01
C ILE A 173 19.34 -2.91 -18.22
N MET A 174 20.18 -2.74 -19.24
CA MET A 174 19.83 -1.88 -20.37
C MET A 174 18.82 -2.50 -21.33
N ASP A 175 18.92 -3.81 -21.57
CA ASP A 175 17.98 -4.57 -22.39
C ASP A 175 16.92 -5.22 -21.49
N LEU A 176 15.77 -4.58 -21.36
CA LEU A 176 14.67 -5.10 -20.55
C LEU A 176 13.97 -6.31 -21.19
N ASP A 177 14.15 -6.56 -22.49
CA ASP A 177 13.56 -7.72 -23.17
C ASP A 177 14.29 -9.02 -22.82
N SER A 178 15.53 -8.91 -22.32
CA SER A 178 16.31 -10.05 -21.79
C SER A 178 15.72 -10.64 -20.51
N ILE A 179 14.87 -9.88 -19.80
CA ILE A 179 14.22 -10.32 -18.56
C ILE A 179 13.01 -11.20 -18.92
N PRO A 180 12.90 -12.43 -18.38
CA PRO A 180 11.75 -13.29 -18.66
C PRO A 180 10.47 -12.69 -18.07
N PHE A 181 9.32 -13.07 -18.63
CA PHE A 181 8.02 -12.73 -18.05
C PHE A 181 7.91 -13.27 -16.62
N PRO A 182 7.21 -12.56 -15.73
CA PRO A 182 7.16 -12.93 -14.31
C PRO A 182 6.52 -14.31 -14.11
N ASP A 183 6.99 -15.02 -13.09
CA ASP A 183 6.50 -16.34 -12.72
C ASP A 183 5.10 -16.27 -12.10
N LEU A 184 4.06 -16.24 -12.93
CA LEU A 184 2.67 -16.13 -12.47
C LEU A 184 2.18 -17.41 -11.80
N GLU A 185 2.57 -18.57 -12.32
CA GLU A 185 2.13 -19.87 -11.79
C GLU A 185 2.70 -20.14 -10.41
N GLY A 186 3.99 -19.87 -10.19
CA GLY A 186 4.62 -20.03 -8.87
C GLY A 186 3.94 -19.19 -7.79
N PHE A 187 3.40 -18.03 -8.14
CA PHE A 187 2.74 -17.11 -7.21
C PHE A 187 1.23 -17.33 -7.08
N GLU A 188 0.70 -18.44 -7.64
CA GLU A 188 -0.72 -18.77 -7.67
C GLU A 188 -1.57 -17.62 -8.23
N PHE A 189 -1.16 -17.03 -9.35
CA PHE A 189 -1.77 -15.81 -9.89
C PHE A 189 -3.29 -15.92 -10.16
N GLU A 190 -3.80 -17.09 -10.52
CA GLU A 190 -5.24 -17.31 -10.67
C GLU A 190 -6.00 -17.05 -9.37
N ARG A 191 -5.45 -17.51 -8.23
CA ARG A 191 -6.01 -17.25 -6.90
C ARG A 191 -5.96 -15.78 -6.54
N TYR A 192 -4.90 -15.08 -6.95
CA TYR A 192 -4.80 -13.63 -6.81
C TYR A 192 -5.91 -12.90 -7.58
N LEU A 193 -6.15 -13.26 -8.84
CA LEU A 193 -7.24 -12.70 -9.66
C LEU A 193 -8.60 -12.99 -9.04
N ASP A 194 -8.83 -14.21 -8.54
CA ASP A 194 -10.09 -14.62 -7.89
C ASP A 194 -10.37 -13.88 -6.56
N MET A 195 -9.40 -13.17 -6.00
CA MET A 195 -9.58 -12.31 -4.83
C MET A 195 -10.01 -10.88 -5.20
N GLN A 196 -9.93 -10.47 -6.45
CA GLN A 196 -10.24 -9.10 -6.85
C GLN A 196 -11.75 -8.83 -6.94
N ARG A 197 -12.18 -7.69 -6.42
CA ARG A 197 -13.59 -7.31 -6.36
C ARG A 197 -13.76 -5.87 -6.84
N PRO A 198 -14.90 -5.51 -7.46
CA PRO A 198 -15.14 -4.16 -7.98
C PRO A 198 -15.03 -3.06 -6.92
N ASN A 199 -15.08 -3.41 -5.65
CA ASN A 199 -15.02 -2.50 -4.51
C ASN A 199 -13.68 -2.46 -3.78
N ASP A 200 -12.63 -3.05 -4.35
CA ASP A 200 -11.28 -2.85 -3.85
C ASP A 200 -10.82 -1.42 -4.18
N SER A 201 -10.38 -0.69 -3.16
CA SER A 201 -10.13 0.75 -3.25
C SER A 201 -8.82 1.13 -3.95
N LEU A 202 -7.94 0.16 -4.26
CA LEU A 202 -6.61 0.45 -4.80
C LEU A 202 -6.66 1.00 -6.23
N TYR A 203 -7.54 0.46 -7.07
CA TYR A 203 -7.52 0.73 -8.52
C TYR A 203 -8.89 1.11 -9.10
N LEU A 204 -9.90 1.30 -8.24
CA LEU A 204 -11.21 1.89 -8.58
C LEU A 204 -11.87 1.25 -9.82
N TYR A 205 -11.94 -0.07 -9.80
CA TYR A 205 -12.32 -0.87 -10.95
C TYR A 205 -13.68 -0.50 -11.54
N ILE A 206 -13.78 -0.56 -12.87
CA ILE A 206 -15.02 -0.30 -13.61
C ILE A 206 -15.78 -1.58 -14.01
N ASP A 207 -15.12 -2.75 -13.93
CA ASP A 207 -15.70 -4.05 -14.28
C ASP A 207 -16.34 -4.77 -13.08
N ASP A 208 -17.36 -5.61 -13.33
CA ASP A 208 -17.97 -6.44 -12.27
C ASP A 208 -17.09 -7.61 -11.81
N LYS A 209 -16.20 -8.07 -12.70
CA LYS A 209 -15.25 -9.14 -12.45
C LYS A 209 -13.87 -8.65 -12.88
N PRO A 210 -13.26 -7.73 -12.11
CA PRO A 210 -11.92 -7.26 -12.42
C PRO A 210 -10.94 -8.44 -12.35
N ARG A 211 -10.09 -8.53 -13.37
CA ARG A 211 -8.95 -9.44 -13.47
C ARG A 211 -7.76 -8.59 -13.90
N PHE A 212 -7.18 -7.95 -12.90
CA PHE A 212 -6.20 -6.90 -12.94
C PHE A 212 -4.79 -7.46 -12.83
N TYR A 213 -3.92 -7.04 -13.74
CA TYR A 213 -2.53 -7.46 -13.78
C TYR A 213 -1.59 -6.25 -13.76
N PRO A 214 -0.68 -6.14 -12.76
CA PRO A 214 0.37 -5.14 -12.81
C PRO A 214 1.44 -5.54 -13.82
N ILE A 215 1.81 -4.60 -14.68
CA ILE A 215 2.76 -4.77 -15.76
C ILE A 215 3.70 -3.56 -15.82
N ILE A 216 4.93 -3.80 -16.26
CA ILE A 216 5.94 -2.76 -16.46
C ILE A 216 6.34 -2.78 -17.93
N SER A 217 6.22 -1.63 -18.60
CA SER A 217 6.69 -1.38 -19.96
C SER A 217 8.04 -0.64 -19.99
N SER A 218 8.37 0.07 -18.90
CA SER A 218 9.62 0.84 -18.76
C SER A 218 10.06 1.00 -17.30
N ARG A 219 11.35 1.27 -17.11
CA ARG A 219 12.00 1.44 -15.80
C ARG A 219 12.76 2.75 -15.73
N GLY A 220 12.73 3.37 -14.54
CA GLY A 220 13.52 4.53 -14.20
C GLY A 220 12.81 5.85 -14.51
N CYS A 221 13.09 6.86 -13.68
CA CYS A 221 12.55 8.20 -13.80
C CYS A 221 13.70 9.23 -13.76
N PRO A 222 13.83 10.11 -14.76
CA PRO A 222 14.92 11.11 -14.79
C PRO A 222 14.72 12.28 -13.83
N TYR A 223 13.52 12.41 -13.26
CA TYR A 223 13.22 13.43 -12.27
C TYR A 223 13.87 13.11 -10.91
N ASN A 224 14.03 14.14 -10.08
CA ASN A 224 14.74 14.04 -8.80
C ASN A 224 13.96 14.73 -7.66
N CYS A 225 12.65 14.47 -7.62
CA CYS A 225 11.75 14.98 -6.59
C CYS A 225 12.31 14.65 -5.20
N THR A 226 12.29 15.60 -4.27
CA THR A 226 13.06 15.49 -3.01
C THR A 226 12.60 14.34 -2.11
N PHE A 227 11.32 13.98 -2.18
CA PHE A 227 10.69 12.91 -1.42
C PHE A 227 10.72 11.54 -2.12
N CYS A 228 11.07 11.47 -3.41
CA CYS A 228 11.08 10.23 -4.18
C CYS A 228 12.37 9.42 -3.97
N TYR A 229 12.24 8.10 -4.16
CA TYR A 229 13.36 7.18 -4.32
C TYR A 229 13.08 6.29 -5.54
N HIS A 230 14.06 6.19 -6.44
CA HIS A 230 13.96 5.45 -7.70
C HIS A 230 14.80 4.16 -7.62
N PRO A 231 14.24 3.04 -7.13
CA PRO A 231 14.98 1.77 -7.00
C PRO A 231 15.44 1.23 -8.36
N SER A 232 14.70 1.56 -9.42
CA SER A 232 15.01 1.19 -10.81
C SER A 232 16.00 2.15 -11.49
N GLY A 233 16.61 3.07 -10.74
CA GLY A 233 17.57 4.06 -11.25
C GLY A 233 16.92 5.28 -11.91
N SER A 234 17.75 6.26 -12.29
CA SER A 234 17.29 7.53 -12.86
C SER A 234 17.28 7.58 -14.38
N LYS A 235 17.79 6.55 -15.06
CA LYS A 235 17.81 6.49 -16.51
C LYS A 235 16.57 5.75 -17.02
N TYR A 236 15.76 6.43 -17.83
CA TYR A 236 14.65 5.82 -18.53
C TYR A 236 15.13 4.73 -19.48
N ARG A 237 14.51 3.55 -19.39
CA ARG A 237 14.77 2.36 -20.21
C ARG A 237 13.43 1.68 -20.47
N SER A 238 13.19 1.18 -21.66
CA SER A 238 11.92 0.55 -22.02
C SER A 238 12.11 -0.80 -22.67
N ARG A 239 11.11 -1.66 -22.54
CA ARG A 239 11.01 -2.91 -23.30
C ARG A 239 10.70 -2.59 -24.76
N SER A 240 10.93 -3.48 -25.71
CA SER A 240 10.30 -3.32 -27.02
C SER A 240 8.77 -3.39 -26.88
N ILE A 241 8.06 -2.71 -27.79
CA ILE A 241 6.59 -2.74 -27.80
C ILE A 241 6.10 -4.16 -28.06
N ASP A 242 6.81 -4.93 -28.90
CA ASP A 242 6.45 -6.32 -29.18
C ASP A 242 6.63 -7.22 -27.97
N ASN A 243 7.71 -7.06 -27.18
CA ASN A 243 7.90 -7.79 -25.94
C ASN A 243 6.81 -7.45 -24.91
N PHE A 244 6.47 -6.18 -24.74
CA PHE A 244 5.35 -5.74 -23.88
C PHE A 244 4.01 -6.33 -24.34
N MET A 245 3.69 -6.23 -25.63
CA MET A 245 2.44 -6.73 -26.18
C MET A 245 2.36 -8.27 -26.16
N ALA A 246 3.49 -8.97 -26.22
CA ALA A 246 3.52 -10.42 -26.05
C ALA A 246 3.13 -10.84 -24.62
N GLU A 247 3.56 -10.10 -23.60
CA GLU A 247 3.12 -10.34 -22.22
C GLU A 247 1.63 -10.02 -22.05
N VAL A 248 1.16 -8.89 -22.60
CA VAL A 248 -0.27 -8.51 -22.58
C VAL A 248 -1.12 -9.62 -23.21
N LYS A 249 -0.72 -10.14 -24.38
CA LYS A 249 -1.42 -11.26 -25.03
C LYS A 249 -1.39 -12.52 -24.16
N PHE A 250 -0.23 -12.87 -23.61
CA PHE A 250 -0.09 -14.03 -22.75
C PHE A 250 -1.06 -13.98 -21.55
N VAL A 251 -1.11 -12.86 -20.82
CA VAL A 251 -1.95 -12.76 -19.62
C VAL A 251 -3.45 -12.64 -19.94
N THR A 252 -3.79 -11.99 -21.05
CA THR A 252 -5.20 -11.87 -21.49
C THR A 252 -5.74 -13.20 -22.00
N GLU A 253 -4.95 -13.97 -22.75
CA GLU A 253 -5.34 -15.27 -23.29
C GLU A 253 -5.33 -16.38 -22.23
N ARG A 254 -4.29 -16.45 -21.39
CA ARG A 254 -4.14 -17.54 -20.39
C ARG A 254 -4.95 -17.31 -19.13
N TYR A 255 -4.97 -16.08 -18.62
CA TYR A 255 -5.58 -15.75 -17.33
C TYR A 255 -6.83 -14.87 -17.47
N GLY A 256 -7.31 -14.58 -18.69
CA GLY A 256 -8.51 -13.77 -18.88
C GLY A 256 -8.39 -12.37 -18.27
N VAL A 257 -7.17 -11.83 -18.18
CA VAL A 257 -6.92 -10.47 -17.70
C VAL A 257 -7.72 -9.48 -18.55
N ASN A 258 -8.44 -8.58 -17.89
CA ASN A 258 -9.25 -7.54 -18.53
C ASN A 258 -8.89 -6.13 -18.05
N ASN A 259 -8.00 -6.02 -17.06
CA ASN A 259 -7.47 -4.74 -16.60
C ASN A 259 -5.93 -4.80 -16.46
N LEU A 260 -5.22 -3.76 -16.89
CA LEU A 260 -3.77 -3.62 -16.68
C LEU A 260 -3.44 -2.45 -15.76
N ALA A 261 -2.49 -2.66 -14.85
CA ALA A 261 -1.80 -1.60 -14.12
C ALA A 261 -0.45 -1.37 -14.76
N ILE A 262 -0.29 -0.28 -15.50
CA ILE A 262 1.03 0.05 -16.03
C ILE A 262 1.79 0.82 -14.95
N PHE A 263 2.71 0.12 -14.27
CA PHE A 263 3.49 0.61 -13.12
C PHE A 263 4.80 1.29 -13.50
N ASP A 264 4.87 1.79 -14.73
CA ASP A 264 5.97 2.61 -15.17
C ASP A 264 6.02 3.89 -14.33
N GLU A 265 7.22 4.24 -13.84
CA GLU A 265 7.42 5.50 -13.12
C GLU A 265 7.19 6.73 -14.01
N LEU A 266 7.31 6.55 -15.33
CA LEU A 266 7.11 7.60 -16.34
C LEU A 266 6.80 7.00 -17.72
N ILE A 267 5.58 6.48 -17.93
CA ILE A 267 5.18 5.89 -19.22
C ILE A 267 5.22 6.91 -20.38
N SER A 268 5.00 8.19 -20.07
CA SER A 268 4.94 9.31 -21.00
C SER A 268 6.28 9.90 -21.40
N ALA A 269 7.40 9.36 -20.88
CA ALA A 269 8.74 9.84 -21.24
C ALA A 269 9.00 9.81 -22.75
N ASP A 270 8.34 8.88 -23.46
CA ASP A 270 8.34 8.75 -24.91
C ASP A 270 6.88 8.75 -25.42
N ARG A 271 6.42 9.91 -25.91
CA ARG A 271 5.04 10.10 -26.40
C ARG A 271 4.73 9.20 -27.59
N GLU A 272 5.66 9.05 -28.54
CA GLU A 272 5.43 8.23 -29.74
C GLU A 272 5.25 6.76 -29.38
N ARG A 273 6.05 6.27 -28.43
CA ARG A 273 5.89 4.94 -27.87
C ARG A 273 4.53 4.76 -27.19
N LEU A 274 4.10 5.72 -26.36
CA LEU A 274 2.80 5.65 -25.67
C LEU A 274 1.64 5.62 -26.67
N VAL A 275 1.71 6.42 -27.73
CA VAL A 275 0.74 6.42 -28.84
C VAL A 275 0.69 5.05 -29.51
N GLU A 276 1.84 4.44 -29.80
CA GLU A 276 1.91 3.11 -30.42
C GLU A 276 1.39 2.01 -29.48
N ILE A 277 1.68 2.07 -28.18
CA ILE A 277 1.07 1.17 -27.18
C ILE A 277 -0.46 1.30 -27.21
N CYS A 278 -0.99 2.52 -27.22
CA CYS A 278 -2.43 2.76 -27.32
C CYS A 278 -3.04 2.13 -28.58
N ARG A 279 -2.39 2.31 -29.73
CA ARG A 279 -2.82 1.69 -30.99
C ARG A 279 -2.86 0.15 -30.87
N ARG A 280 -1.81 -0.46 -30.33
CA ARG A 280 -1.68 -1.92 -30.21
C ARG A 280 -2.65 -2.52 -29.20
N LEU A 281 -2.97 -1.81 -28.12
CA LEU A 281 -3.98 -2.25 -27.15
C LEU A 281 -5.39 -2.25 -27.76
N LYS A 282 -5.71 -1.30 -28.63
CA LYS A 282 -7.00 -1.26 -29.37
C LYS A 282 -7.17 -2.40 -30.35
N GLU A 283 -6.07 -2.96 -30.86
CA GLU A 283 -6.09 -4.06 -31.82
C GLU A 283 -6.30 -5.43 -31.16
N LEU A 284 -6.37 -5.49 -29.82
CA LEU A 284 -6.69 -6.72 -29.12
C LEU A 284 -8.13 -7.16 -29.43
N PRO A 285 -8.40 -8.47 -29.59
CA PRO A 285 -9.74 -8.98 -29.90
C PRO A 285 -10.80 -8.63 -28.85
N LYS A 286 -10.37 -8.40 -27.62
CA LYS A 286 -11.18 -7.90 -26.51
C LYS A 286 -10.49 -6.66 -25.97
N GLN A 287 -11.27 -5.60 -25.77
CA GLN A 287 -10.76 -4.39 -25.13
C GLN A 287 -10.30 -4.73 -23.71
N VAL A 288 -9.09 -4.26 -23.40
CA VAL A 288 -8.50 -4.35 -22.07
C VAL A 288 -8.50 -2.95 -21.48
N HIS A 289 -9.08 -2.80 -20.30
CA HIS A 289 -9.02 -1.54 -19.57
C HIS A 289 -7.65 -1.38 -18.93
N TRP A 290 -7.19 -0.15 -18.71
CA TRP A 290 -5.92 0.05 -18.06
C TRP A 290 -5.81 1.37 -17.31
N ILE A 291 -4.85 1.40 -16.39
CA ILE A 291 -4.48 2.58 -15.62
C ILE A 291 -2.99 2.86 -15.80
N CYS A 292 -2.60 4.11 -15.66
CA CYS A 292 -1.20 4.52 -15.67
C CYS A 292 -0.95 5.70 -14.73
N GLN A 293 0.33 6.03 -14.59
CA GLN A 293 0.78 7.24 -13.90
C GLN A 293 1.31 8.22 -14.94
N LEU A 294 0.92 9.49 -14.82
CA LEU A 294 1.37 10.57 -15.70
C LEU A 294 1.77 11.79 -14.88
N ARG A 295 2.55 12.67 -15.51
CA ARG A 295 2.80 14.02 -15.00
C ARG A 295 1.84 15.00 -15.63
N VAL A 296 1.48 16.05 -14.90
CA VAL A 296 0.52 17.07 -15.36
C VAL A 296 1.07 17.94 -16.50
N ASP A 297 2.39 18.04 -16.63
CA ASP A 297 3.10 18.80 -17.67
C ASP A 297 3.35 17.99 -18.95
N GLU A 298 2.97 16.72 -18.99
CA GLU A 298 3.19 15.82 -20.14
C GLU A 298 1.88 15.40 -20.85
N VAL A 299 0.77 16.07 -20.53
CA VAL A 299 -0.55 15.74 -21.09
C VAL A 299 -1.13 16.91 -21.88
N ASP A 300 -1.80 16.56 -22.96
CA ASP A 300 -2.63 17.44 -23.77
C ASP A 300 -3.95 16.73 -24.09
N GLN A 301 -4.92 17.47 -24.61
CA GLN A 301 -6.26 16.96 -24.86
C GLN A 301 -6.29 15.82 -25.90
N GLU A 302 -5.43 15.87 -26.93
CA GLU A 302 -5.35 14.86 -27.98
C GLU A 302 -4.86 13.53 -27.41
N LEU A 303 -3.76 13.56 -26.65
CA LEU A 303 -3.21 12.40 -25.98
C LEU A 303 -4.27 11.78 -25.06
N LEU A 304 -4.94 12.58 -24.23
CA LEU A 304 -5.94 12.08 -23.28
C LEU A 304 -7.13 11.42 -23.99
N PHE A 305 -7.63 11.97 -25.10
CA PHE A 305 -8.66 11.28 -25.89
C PHE A 305 -8.17 9.95 -26.46
N MET A 306 -6.91 9.90 -26.92
CA MET A 306 -6.32 8.65 -27.41
C MET A 306 -6.18 7.61 -26.30
N LEU A 307 -5.75 8.02 -25.11
CA LEU A 307 -5.68 7.13 -23.95
C LEU A 307 -7.05 6.54 -23.63
N LYS A 308 -8.09 7.39 -23.59
CA LYS A 308 -9.47 6.97 -23.33
C LYS A 308 -9.94 5.93 -24.34
N ASP A 309 -9.76 6.24 -25.61
CA ASP A 309 -10.17 5.39 -26.74
C ASP A 309 -9.40 4.05 -26.75
N ALA A 310 -8.18 4.03 -26.22
CA ALA A 310 -7.39 2.82 -26.00
C ALA A 310 -7.75 2.03 -24.73
N GLY A 311 -8.76 2.45 -23.96
CA GLY A 311 -9.22 1.75 -22.77
C GLY A 311 -8.65 2.27 -21.45
N CYS A 312 -7.91 3.39 -21.45
CA CYS A 312 -7.48 4.04 -20.22
C CYS A 312 -8.69 4.62 -19.49
N PHE A 313 -8.94 4.20 -18.25
CA PHE A 313 -10.10 4.67 -17.48
C PHE A 313 -9.74 5.49 -16.24
N LEU A 314 -8.50 5.39 -15.78
CA LEU A 314 -8.00 6.11 -14.60
C LEU A 314 -6.53 6.49 -14.81
N ILE A 315 -6.22 7.76 -14.58
CA ILE A 315 -4.83 8.25 -14.53
C ILE A 315 -4.52 8.68 -13.11
N SER A 316 -3.36 8.23 -12.61
CA SER A 316 -2.78 8.73 -11.37
C SER A 316 -1.81 9.87 -11.66
N TYR A 317 -2.05 11.04 -11.06
CA TYR A 317 -1.16 12.20 -11.14
C TYR A 317 -0.47 12.47 -9.81
N GLY A 318 0.82 12.78 -9.88
CA GLY A 318 1.55 13.36 -8.74
C GLY A 318 1.35 14.87 -8.67
N PHE A 319 0.30 15.33 -7.96
CA PHE A 319 0.01 16.76 -7.76
C PHE A 319 0.84 17.36 -6.62
N GLU A 320 0.89 16.65 -5.49
CA GLU A 320 1.68 16.89 -4.28
C GLU A 320 1.34 18.15 -3.47
N SER A 321 1.16 19.30 -4.11
CA SER A 321 0.80 20.57 -3.44
C SER A 321 0.04 21.51 -4.37
N ALA A 322 -0.86 22.33 -3.82
CA ALA A 322 -1.49 23.45 -4.54
C ALA A 322 -0.77 24.78 -4.23
N CYS A 323 0.55 24.74 -4.06
CA CYS A 323 1.38 25.92 -3.83
C CYS A 323 2.68 25.85 -4.64
N ASN A 324 2.86 26.79 -5.58
CA ASN A 324 4.02 26.82 -6.48
C ASN A 324 5.39 26.86 -5.74
N GLU A 325 5.47 27.55 -4.59
CA GLU A 325 6.71 27.58 -3.80
C GLU A 325 7.04 26.22 -3.17
N VAL A 326 6.02 25.48 -2.71
CA VAL A 326 6.19 24.12 -2.18
C VAL A 326 6.54 23.15 -3.31
N LEU A 327 5.87 23.23 -4.46
CA LEU A 327 6.20 22.42 -5.66
C LEU A 327 7.64 22.64 -6.14
N LYS A 328 8.12 23.89 -6.06
CA LYS A 328 9.52 24.23 -6.37
C LYS A 328 10.49 23.63 -5.36
N SER A 329 10.18 23.71 -4.07
CA SER A 329 10.97 23.06 -3.00
C SER A 329 11.08 21.55 -3.20
N MET A 330 9.97 20.92 -3.57
CA MET A 330 9.88 19.50 -3.91
C MET A 330 10.66 19.11 -5.18
N ARG A 331 11.10 20.08 -5.99
CA ARG A 331 11.66 19.87 -7.34
C ARG A 331 10.70 19.14 -8.27
N LYS A 332 9.41 19.44 -8.17
CA LYS A 332 8.40 18.79 -9.01
C LYS A 332 8.40 19.30 -10.45
N HIS A 333 8.84 20.55 -10.64
CA HIS A 333 8.89 21.24 -11.93
C HIS A 333 7.53 21.38 -12.60
N ILE A 334 6.47 21.59 -11.81
CA ILE A 334 5.10 21.85 -12.28
C ILE A 334 4.51 23.05 -11.52
N THR A 335 3.40 23.60 -12.02
CA THR A 335 2.64 24.68 -11.37
C THR A 335 1.20 24.29 -11.06
N VAL A 336 0.54 25.03 -10.17
CA VAL A 336 -0.87 24.84 -9.83
C VAL A 336 -1.77 25.00 -11.07
N GLU A 337 -1.45 25.92 -11.96
CA GLU A 337 -2.20 26.15 -13.19
C GLU A 337 -2.12 24.95 -14.14
N GLN A 338 -0.95 24.28 -14.19
CA GLN A 338 -0.81 23.03 -14.95
C GLN A 338 -1.61 21.89 -14.32
N ILE A 339 -1.68 21.84 -12.98
CA ILE A 339 -2.51 20.86 -12.25
C ILE A 339 -3.99 21.06 -12.63
N GLU A 340 -4.52 22.28 -12.52
CA GLU A 340 -5.91 22.59 -12.88
C GLU A 340 -6.21 22.27 -14.35
N SER A 341 -5.30 22.65 -15.26
CA SER A 341 -5.44 22.37 -16.69
C SER A 341 -5.48 20.87 -16.99
N ALA A 342 -4.55 20.10 -16.42
CA ALA A 342 -4.51 18.65 -16.59
C ALA A 342 -5.78 17.97 -16.03
N MET A 343 -6.28 18.43 -14.89
CA MET A 343 -7.51 17.92 -14.30
C MET A 343 -8.71 18.16 -15.22
N GLU A 344 -8.86 19.37 -15.75
CA GLU A 344 -9.95 19.71 -16.65
C GLU A 344 -9.89 18.94 -17.97
N MET A 345 -8.71 18.86 -18.62
CA MET A 345 -8.54 18.10 -19.87
C MET A 345 -8.85 16.61 -19.68
N THR A 346 -8.43 16.03 -18.55
CA THR A 346 -8.66 14.62 -18.24
C THR A 346 -10.14 14.35 -17.99
N ARG A 347 -10.83 15.27 -17.30
CA ARG A 347 -12.28 15.22 -17.11
C ARG A 347 -13.02 15.29 -18.45
N GLN A 348 -12.63 16.20 -19.35
CA GLN A 348 -13.21 16.32 -20.69
C GLN A 348 -12.99 15.06 -21.55
N ALA A 349 -11.86 14.39 -21.37
CA ALA A 349 -11.58 13.09 -22.00
C ALA A 349 -12.43 11.94 -21.42
N GLY A 350 -13.14 12.15 -20.31
CA GLY A 350 -13.95 11.12 -19.66
C GLY A 350 -13.09 10.05 -18.96
N ILE A 351 -11.90 10.42 -18.50
CA ILE A 351 -10.99 9.57 -17.72
C ILE A 351 -11.10 9.98 -16.24
N GLY A 352 -11.09 8.99 -15.35
CA GLY A 352 -11.06 9.23 -13.91
C GLY A 352 -9.69 9.75 -13.46
N ILE A 353 -9.67 10.54 -12.39
CA ILE A 353 -8.43 11.06 -11.81
C ILE A 353 -8.24 10.48 -10.42
N GLN A 354 -7.05 9.93 -10.19
CA GLN A 354 -6.51 9.72 -8.86
C GLN A 354 -5.29 10.62 -8.65
N GLY A 355 -5.10 11.11 -7.44
CA GLY A 355 -3.91 11.90 -7.13
C GLY A 355 -3.65 12.03 -5.64
N TYR A 356 -2.51 12.62 -5.31
CA TYR A 356 -2.07 12.80 -3.94
C TYR A 356 -1.70 14.26 -3.69
N PHE A 357 -2.10 14.77 -2.52
CA PHE A 357 -1.49 15.94 -1.91
C PHE A 357 -0.77 15.49 -0.63
N ILE A 358 0.49 15.90 -0.47
CA ILE A 358 1.35 15.46 0.63
C ILE A 358 1.86 16.66 1.41
N PHE A 359 1.51 16.72 2.69
CA PHE A 359 1.91 17.81 3.60
C PHE A 359 3.22 17.48 4.33
N GLY A 360 3.95 18.51 4.75
CA GLY A 360 5.16 18.41 5.57
C GLY A 360 6.47 18.75 4.83
N ASP A 361 6.42 19.41 3.67
CA ASP A 361 7.64 19.83 2.96
C ASP A 361 8.40 20.94 3.71
N PRO A 362 9.75 20.98 3.68
CA PRO A 362 10.54 22.02 4.36
C PRO A 362 10.23 23.48 4.00
N ALA A 363 9.66 23.75 2.82
CA ALA A 363 9.22 25.10 2.47
C ALA A 363 7.80 25.42 2.96
N GLU A 364 7.03 24.41 3.34
CA GLU A 364 5.61 24.54 3.64
C GLU A 364 5.35 25.30 4.95
N THR A 365 4.38 26.21 4.90
CA THR A 365 3.83 26.94 6.04
C THR A 365 2.37 26.53 6.26
N MET A 366 1.80 26.91 7.40
CA MET A 366 0.36 26.71 7.65
C MET A 366 -0.51 27.36 6.54
N GLU A 367 -0.10 28.52 6.02
CA GLU A 367 -0.84 29.19 4.94
C GLU A 367 -0.81 28.38 3.64
N SER A 368 0.35 27.88 3.22
CA SER A 368 0.46 27.07 1.99
C SER A 368 -0.22 25.70 2.14
N ALA A 369 -0.16 25.09 3.32
CA ALA A 369 -0.88 23.87 3.61
C ALA A 369 -2.40 24.08 3.51
N ARG A 370 -2.93 25.16 4.09
CA ARG A 370 -4.35 25.51 3.96
C ARG A 370 -4.77 25.80 2.52
N LYS A 371 -3.93 26.45 1.70
CA LYS A 371 -4.20 26.61 0.26
C LYS A 371 -4.41 25.25 -0.42
N THR A 372 -3.55 24.28 -0.12
CA THR A 372 -3.67 22.91 -0.66
C THR A 372 -4.92 22.20 -0.14
N LEU A 373 -5.25 22.35 1.15
CA LEU A 373 -6.47 21.77 1.72
C LEU A 373 -7.74 22.37 1.11
N GLU A 374 -7.80 23.69 0.92
CA GLU A 374 -8.94 24.36 0.28
C GLU A 374 -9.04 24.03 -1.21
N PHE A 375 -7.92 23.87 -1.91
CA PHE A 375 -7.91 23.34 -3.27
C PHE A 375 -8.52 21.94 -3.32
N TRP A 376 -8.06 21.03 -2.46
CA TRP A 376 -8.62 19.68 -2.38
C TRP A 376 -10.12 19.68 -2.10
N LYS A 377 -10.59 20.53 -1.16
CA LYS A 377 -12.03 20.66 -0.84
C LYS A 377 -12.86 21.14 -2.02
N LYS A 378 -12.30 21.88 -2.99
CA LYS A 378 -13.00 22.31 -4.21
C LYS A 378 -13.05 21.24 -5.30
N HIS A 379 -12.19 20.23 -5.20
CA HIS A 379 -11.97 19.19 -6.20
C HIS A 379 -12.21 17.78 -5.63
N HIS A 380 -13.16 17.68 -4.70
CA HIS A 380 -13.53 16.46 -4.00
C HIS A 380 -14.25 15.43 -4.89
N ASP A 381 -14.60 15.80 -6.11
CA ASP A 381 -15.23 15.00 -7.15
C ASP A 381 -14.24 14.04 -7.84
N TYR A 382 -12.94 14.23 -7.58
CA TYR A 382 -11.86 13.34 -7.99
C TYR A 382 -11.37 12.45 -6.83
N HIS A 383 -10.64 11.38 -7.14
CA HIS A 383 -10.04 10.50 -6.14
C HIS A 383 -8.71 11.06 -5.61
N LEU A 384 -8.79 12.17 -4.88
CA LEU A 384 -7.63 12.85 -4.32
C LEU A 384 -7.39 12.39 -2.87
N THR A 385 -6.21 11.85 -2.61
CA THR A 385 -5.80 11.40 -1.29
C THR A 385 -4.95 12.46 -0.62
N LEU A 386 -5.27 12.78 0.64
CA LEU A 386 -4.45 13.63 1.49
C LEU A 386 -3.50 12.76 2.31
N GLY A 387 -2.21 13.06 2.25
CA GLY A 387 -1.16 12.34 2.95
C GLY A 387 -0.13 13.28 3.55
N TYR A 388 0.91 12.69 4.14
CA TYR A 388 2.03 13.42 4.72
C TYR A 388 3.33 12.83 4.19
N ILE A 389 4.32 13.69 4.00
CA ILE A 389 5.64 13.27 3.55
C ILE A 389 6.25 12.33 4.59
N ARG A 390 6.62 11.14 4.14
CA ARG A 390 7.42 10.18 4.90
C ARG A 390 8.79 10.11 4.23
N PRO A 391 9.84 10.72 4.80
CA PRO A 391 11.17 10.73 4.19
C PRO A 391 11.79 9.34 4.31
N PHE A 392 11.40 8.41 3.44
CA PHE A 392 11.92 7.04 3.48
C PHE A 392 13.36 6.97 2.96
N PRO A 393 14.12 5.94 3.38
CA PRO A 393 15.43 5.58 2.84
C PRO A 393 15.57 5.82 1.34
N GLY A 394 16.73 6.33 0.93
CA GLY A 394 17.07 6.59 -0.48
C GLY A 394 16.63 7.96 -1.01
N SER A 395 15.61 8.59 -0.41
CA SER A 395 15.16 9.94 -0.80
C SER A 395 16.15 11.05 -0.39
N VAL A 396 16.06 12.21 -1.05
CA VAL A 396 16.87 13.39 -0.68
C VAL A 396 16.53 13.85 0.73
N LEU A 397 15.24 13.84 1.09
CA LEU A 397 14.79 14.23 2.42
C LEU A 397 15.32 13.28 3.51
N TRP A 398 15.33 11.97 3.27
CA TRP A 398 15.94 11.01 4.21
C TRP A 398 17.42 11.32 4.44
N LYS A 399 18.20 11.45 3.36
CA LYS A 399 19.65 11.73 3.46
C LYS A 399 19.93 12.96 4.32
N LYS A 400 19.17 14.04 4.13
CA LYS A 400 19.29 15.26 4.96
C LYS A 400 18.95 15.02 6.43
N GLN A 401 17.94 14.22 6.72
CA GLN A 401 17.50 13.96 8.09
C GLN A 401 18.44 13.05 8.87
N VAL A 402 19.31 12.29 8.20
CA VAL A 402 20.16 11.28 8.84
C VAL A 402 21.66 11.45 8.65
N GLU A 403 22.11 12.49 7.94
CA GLU A 403 23.51 12.70 7.53
C GLU A 403 24.56 12.50 8.64
N ASN A 404 24.22 12.83 9.89
CA ASN A 404 25.12 12.71 11.05
C ASN A 404 24.57 11.81 12.16
N LYS A 405 23.61 10.94 11.84
CA LYS A 405 22.96 10.03 12.80
C LYS A 405 23.63 8.66 12.77
N SER A 406 23.82 8.09 13.96
CA SER A 406 24.18 6.68 14.13
C SER A 406 23.12 5.74 13.52
N LEU A 407 23.48 4.47 13.28
CA LEU A 407 22.53 3.49 12.75
C LEU A 407 21.31 3.28 13.67
N GLU A 408 21.49 3.39 14.98
CA GLU A 408 20.38 3.31 15.94
C GLU A 408 19.41 4.49 15.78
N GLU A 409 19.94 5.71 15.68
CA GLU A 409 19.14 6.92 15.44
C GLU A 409 18.47 6.90 14.07
N GLN A 410 19.12 6.33 13.06
CA GLN A 410 18.54 6.09 11.73
C GLN A 410 17.36 5.11 11.81
N LEU A 411 17.52 3.98 12.50
CA LEU A 411 16.46 3.00 12.69
C LEU A 411 15.29 3.62 13.48
N HIS A 412 15.58 4.40 14.52
CA HIS A 412 14.57 5.15 15.26
C HIS A 412 13.80 6.11 14.35
N PHE A 413 14.51 6.85 13.50
CA PHE A 413 13.88 7.76 12.55
C PHE A 413 13.05 7.02 11.47
N LEU A 414 13.51 5.87 10.99
CA LEU A 414 12.71 5.02 10.10
C LEU A 414 11.41 4.55 10.79
N ASN A 415 11.50 4.15 12.06
CA ASN A 415 10.33 3.78 12.86
C ASN A 415 9.34 4.93 12.98
N GLN A 416 9.83 6.13 13.29
CA GLN A 416 9.03 7.34 13.27
C GLN A 416 8.35 7.52 11.90
N CYS A 417 9.09 7.44 10.78
CA CYS A 417 8.54 7.58 9.44
C CYS A 417 7.45 6.56 9.11
N ILE A 418 7.53 5.32 9.63
CA ILE A 418 6.52 4.27 9.44
C ILE A 418 5.29 4.53 10.30
N GLU A 419 5.48 4.91 11.55
CA GLU A 419 4.41 5.02 12.54
C GLU A 419 3.69 6.37 12.46
N ASN A 420 4.44 7.47 12.44
CA ASN A 420 3.93 8.83 12.48
C ASN A 420 4.82 9.79 11.65
N PRO A 421 4.35 10.28 10.49
CA PRO A 421 5.11 11.19 9.63
C PRO A 421 5.73 12.36 10.41
N PRO A 422 7.05 12.61 10.26
CA PRO A 422 7.70 13.72 10.93
C PRO A 422 7.23 15.06 10.34
N ASN A 423 7.12 16.09 11.18
CA ASN A 423 6.96 17.46 10.70
C ASN A 423 8.32 17.99 10.25
N MET A 424 8.53 18.15 8.94
CA MET A 424 9.73 18.80 8.39
C MET A 424 9.46 20.22 7.90
N SER A 425 8.22 20.70 8.03
CA SER A 425 7.79 22.01 7.55
C SER A 425 8.23 23.15 8.47
N LYS A 426 7.83 24.38 8.12
CA LYS A 426 8.04 25.56 8.97
C LYS A 426 6.99 25.70 10.08
N MET A 427 6.00 24.80 10.14
CA MET A 427 4.98 24.82 11.17
C MET A 427 5.56 24.40 12.51
N ASP A 428 5.19 25.11 13.58
CA ASP A 428 5.46 24.63 14.94
C ASP A 428 4.57 23.42 15.29
N THR A 429 4.79 22.83 16.46
CA THR A 429 4.04 21.65 16.93
C THR A 429 2.53 21.91 16.97
N TYR A 430 2.10 23.09 17.41
CA TYR A 430 0.67 23.41 17.52
C TYR A 430 0.04 23.54 16.14
N GLN A 431 0.68 24.31 15.25
CA GLN A 431 0.25 24.47 13.86
C GLN A 431 0.19 23.12 13.13
N TRP A 432 1.19 22.26 13.30
CA TRP A 432 1.17 20.93 12.68
C TRP A 432 -0.01 20.07 13.15
N GLN A 433 -0.30 20.07 14.45
CA GLN A 433 -1.44 19.33 14.99
C GLN A 433 -2.77 19.90 14.51
N GLU A 434 -2.93 21.22 14.47
CA GLU A 434 -4.13 21.85 13.94
C GLU A 434 -4.33 21.54 12.45
N LEU A 435 -3.28 21.56 11.62
CA LEU A 435 -3.38 21.14 10.22
C LEU A 435 -3.84 19.68 10.12
N ARG A 436 -3.23 18.77 10.90
CA ARG A 436 -3.60 17.36 10.86
C ARG A 436 -5.06 17.14 11.21
N LYS A 437 -5.55 17.87 12.20
CA LYS A 437 -6.95 17.90 12.58
C LYS A 437 -7.82 18.45 11.46
N GLU A 438 -7.46 19.57 10.83
CA GLU A 438 -8.18 20.13 9.67
C GLU A 438 -8.26 19.13 8.50
N VAL A 439 -7.16 18.46 8.16
CA VAL A 439 -7.10 17.41 7.13
C VAL A 439 -8.00 16.23 7.48
N TYR A 440 -7.95 15.76 8.72
CA TYR A 440 -8.79 14.66 9.19
C TYR A 440 -10.28 15.00 9.11
N LYS A 441 -10.66 16.20 9.56
CA LYS A 441 -12.04 16.70 9.45
C LYS A 441 -12.49 16.79 7.99
N ALA A 442 -11.65 17.31 7.10
CA ALA A 442 -11.95 17.41 5.68
C ALA A 442 -12.20 16.04 5.03
N LEU A 443 -11.43 15.02 5.40
CA LEU A 443 -11.65 13.65 4.94
C LEU A 443 -13.02 13.12 5.40
N LEU A 444 -13.38 13.32 6.67
CA LEU A 444 -14.68 12.88 7.22
C LEU A 444 -15.88 13.58 6.58
N SER A 445 -15.74 14.85 6.22
CA SER A 445 -16.81 15.67 5.61
C SER A 445 -16.91 15.53 4.08
N ASN A 446 -16.26 14.54 3.46
CA ASN A 446 -16.32 14.36 2.01
C ASN A 446 -17.65 13.70 1.57
N GLU A 447 -18.64 14.50 1.17
CA GLU A 447 -20.06 14.10 1.01
C GLU A 447 -20.52 13.71 -0.41
N HIS A 448 -19.66 13.12 -1.26
CA HIS A 448 -20.03 12.76 -2.64
C HIS A 448 -20.75 11.43 -2.76
N PHE A 449 -21.84 11.26 -2.00
CA PHE A 449 -22.53 9.99 -1.92
C PHE A 449 -23.46 9.75 -3.11
N GLY A 450 -23.26 8.63 -3.80
CA GLY A 450 -24.26 8.11 -4.71
C GLY A 450 -25.52 7.67 -3.96
N THR A 451 -26.68 7.88 -4.56
CA THR A 451 -27.96 7.50 -3.96
C THR A 451 -28.20 6.02 -4.23
N VAL A 452 -28.18 5.20 -3.18
CA VAL A 452 -28.43 3.75 -3.27
C VAL A 452 -29.91 3.52 -3.57
N LEU A 453 -30.22 3.08 -4.79
CA LEU A 453 -31.57 2.79 -5.25
C LEU A 453 -32.04 1.40 -4.82
N SER A 454 -31.13 0.43 -4.81
CA SER A 454 -31.40 -0.91 -4.30
C SER A 454 -30.11 -1.63 -3.92
N SER A 455 -30.20 -2.54 -2.97
CA SER A 455 -29.11 -3.45 -2.59
C SER A 455 -29.68 -4.83 -2.31
N GLU A 456 -29.23 -5.81 -3.09
CA GLU A 456 -29.69 -7.19 -3.07
C GLU A 456 -28.52 -8.10 -2.73
N ARG A 457 -28.66 -8.93 -1.71
CA ARG A 457 -27.62 -9.92 -1.37
C ARG A 457 -27.62 -11.03 -2.42
N ILE A 458 -26.44 -11.33 -2.97
CA ILE A 458 -26.22 -12.40 -3.93
C ILE A 458 -25.19 -13.38 -3.35
N GLY A 459 -25.62 -14.63 -3.12
CA GLY A 459 -24.80 -15.63 -2.44
C GLY A 459 -24.48 -15.27 -0.98
N GLU A 460 -23.39 -15.83 -0.44
CA GLU A 460 -23.07 -15.71 0.98
C GLU A 460 -22.57 -14.30 1.36
N ARG A 461 -21.72 -13.67 0.52
CA ARG A 461 -21.06 -12.39 0.86
C ARG A 461 -21.13 -11.32 -0.24
N GLY A 462 -21.78 -11.64 -1.35
CA GLY A 462 -21.92 -10.73 -2.49
C GLY A 462 -23.17 -9.85 -2.39
N TYR A 463 -23.12 -8.70 -3.04
CA TYR A 463 -24.22 -7.77 -3.19
C TYR A 463 -24.28 -7.25 -4.63
N ARG A 464 -25.50 -7.16 -5.15
CA ARG A 464 -25.84 -6.36 -6.32
C ARG A 464 -26.40 -5.04 -5.84
N ILE A 465 -25.73 -3.95 -6.17
CA ILE A 465 -26.15 -2.60 -5.77
C ILE A 465 -26.46 -1.75 -7.01
N ARG A 466 -27.56 -1.00 -6.95
CA ARG A 466 -27.91 0.02 -7.94
C ARG A 466 -27.79 1.38 -7.30
N ILE A 467 -27.08 2.28 -7.95
CA ILE A 467 -26.73 3.59 -7.42
C ILE A 467 -26.99 4.63 -8.49
N GLN A 468 -27.67 5.70 -8.12
CA GLN A 468 -27.71 6.92 -8.93
C GLN A 468 -26.44 7.71 -8.68
N CYS A 469 -25.66 7.94 -9.75
CA CYS A 469 -24.43 8.72 -9.68
C CYS A 469 -24.74 10.19 -9.33
N PRO A 470 -24.03 10.81 -8.36
CA PRO A 470 -24.28 12.20 -7.97
C PRO A 470 -23.79 13.21 -9.03
N HIS A 471 -22.97 12.77 -10.00
CA HIS A 471 -22.34 13.63 -11.00
C HIS A 471 -23.09 13.65 -12.32
N CYS A 472 -23.44 12.48 -12.86
CA CYS A 472 -24.12 12.37 -14.16
C CYS A 472 -25.59 11.95 -14.05
N ASN A 473 -26.11 11.72 -12.84
CA ASN A 473 -27.48 11.26 -12.55
C ASN A 473 -27.88 9.92 -13.20
N GLN A 474 -26.94 9.21 -13.84
CA GLN A 474 -27.18 7.90 -14.42
C GLN A 474 -27.27 6.83 -13.33
N GLU A 475 -28.14 5.84 -13.56
CA GLU A 475 -28.21 4.63 -12.75
C GLU A 475 -27.07 3.68 -13.13
N VAL A 476 -26.26 3.31 -12.15
CA VAL A 476 -25.15 2.36 -12.33
C VAL A 476 -25.39 1.15 -11.46
N THR A 477 -25.25 -0.04 -12.05
CA THR A 477 -25.35 -1.31 -11.33
C THR A 477 -23.95 -1.88 -11.11
N TYR A 478 -23.65 -2.33 -9.89
CA TYR A 478 -22.48 -3.14 -9.56
C TYR A 478 -22.98 -4.50 -9.07
N GLY A 479 -22.59 -5.55 -9.78
CA GLY A 479 -23.18 -6.88 -9.68
C GLY A 479 -22.42 -7.89 -8.84
N ASN A 480 -21.28 -7.53 -8.23
CA ASN A 480 -20.44 -8.47 -7.46
C ASN A 480 -19.70 -7.78 -6.31
N PHE A 481 -20.39 -6.88 -5.62
CA PHE A 481 -19.84 -6.13 -4.51
C PHE A 481 -19.64 -7.06 -3.31
N HIS A 482 -18.48 -7.06 -2.67
CA HIS A 482 -18.28 -7.83 -1.44
C HIS A 482 -18.07 -6.87 -0.29
N GLN A 483 -18.94 -6.93 0.72
CA GLN A 483 -18.74 -6.14 1.93
C GLN A 483 -17.55 -6.75 2.70
N ARG A 484 -16.39 -6.11 2.57
CA ARG A 484 -15.15 -6.50 3.26
C ARG A 484 -14.92 -5.68 4.52
N ILE A 485 -15.14 -4.36 4.46
CA ILE A 485 -14.76 -3.40 5.50
C ILE A 485 -15.94 -2.48 5.82
N LEU A 486 -16.16 -2.15 7.10
CA LEU A 486 -17.10 -1.12 7.53
C LEU A 486 -16.52 0.28 7.27
N GLY A 487 -16.78 0.86 6.08
CA GLY A 487 -16.29 2.18 5.70
C GLY A 487 -16.91 2.71 4.40
N VAL A 488 -16.82 4.02 4.17
CA VAL A 488 -17.28 4.65 2.94
C VAL A 488 -16.48 4.10 1.76
N PHE A 489 -17.16 3.43 0.84
CA PHE A 489 -16.53 2.88 -0.35
C PHE A 489 -16.40 3.96 -1.42
N LYS A 490 -15.19 4.12 -1.92
CA LYS A 490 -14.88 4.96 -3.07
C LYS A 490 -14.98 4.11 -4.33
N LEU A 491 -15.80 4.52 -5.29
CA LEU A 491 -15.94 3.91 -6.60
C LEU A 491 -15.84 4.96 -7.71
N ASN A 492 -15.55 4.51 -8.93
CA ASN A 492 -15.76 5.32 -10.13
C ASN A 492 -17.11 5.01 -10.76
N CYS A 493 -17.84 6.05 -11.16
CA CYS A 493 -19.02 5.88 -12.00
C CYS A 493 -18.67 5.21 -13.33
N ARG A 494 -19.32 4.09 -13.67
CA ARG A 494 -19.13 3.41 -14.96
C ARG A 494 -19.54 4.25 -16.19
N HIS A 495 -20.27 5.35 -15.99
CA HIS A 495 -20.69 6.24 -17.07
C HIS A 495 -19.77 7.45 -17.22
N CYS A 496 -19.57 8.24 -16.15
CA CYS A 496 -18.77 9.47 -16.21
C CYS A 496 -17.34 9.34 -15.66
N ASN A 497 -16.95 8.18 -15.12
CA ASN A 497 -15.65 7.89 -14.51
C ASN A 497 -15.26 8.82 -13.34
N GLN A 498 -16.23 9.54 -12.78
CA GLN A 498 -16.03 10.40 -11.61
C GLN A 498 -16.18 9.62 -10.31
N ALA A 499 -15.47 10.09 -9.28
CA ALA A 499 -15.44 9.48 -7.97
C ALA A 499 -16.78 9.59 -7.27
N MET A 500 -17.29 8.51 -6.70
CA MET A 500 -18.46 8.54 -5.82
C MET A 500 -18.20 7.71 -4.57
N ASN A 501 -18.85 8.15 -3.49
CA ASN A 501 -18.85 7.47 -2.21
C ASN A 501 -20.13 6.64 -2.06
N ILE A 502 -20.04 5.51 -1.36
CA ILE A 502 -21.21 4.70 -0.98
C ILE A 502 -21.20 4.52 0.53
N LYS A 503 -22.34 4.81 1.15
CA LYS A 503 -22.56 4.53 2.57
C LYS A 503 -22.66 3.02 2.80
N PRO A 504 -21.97 2.46 3.79
CA PRO A 504 -22.12 1.06 4.22
C PRO A 504 -23.55 0.63 4.53
N LEU A 505 -24.44 1.57 4.85
CA LEU A 505 -25.87 1.32 5.01
C LEU A 505 -26.56 0.77 3.76
N ALA A 506 -25.89 0.77 2.61
CA ALA A 506 -26.30 0.01 1.44
C ALA A 506 -26.45 -1.49 1.76
N PHE A 507 -25.74 -2.05 2.74
CA PHE A 507 -25.70 -3.50 2.98
C PHE A 507 -26.58 -3.90 4.17
N THR A 508 -27.47 -4.87 3.96
CA THR A 508 -28.49 -5.27 4.95
C THR A 508 -27.91 -5.71 6.29
N HIS A 509 -26.83 -6.50 6.30
CA HIS A 509 -26.17 -6.91 7.55
C HIS A 509 -25.56 -5.72 8.32
N VAL A 510 -25.03 -4.71 7.61
CA VAL A 510 -24.53 -3.48 8.23
C VAL A 510 -25.66 -2.66 8.83
N GLN A 511 -26.86 -2.68 8.24
CA GLN A 511 -28.02 -1.97 8.81
C GLN A 511 -28.44 -2.53 10.17
N GLU A 512 -28.29 -3.84 10.40
CA GLU A 512 -28.58 -4.46 11.69
C GLU A 512 -27.58 -4.01 12.77
N ASP A 513 -26.29 -4.13 12.47
CA ASP A 513 -25.20 -3.66 13.35
C ASP A 513 -25.30 -2.14 13.64
N TYR A 514 -25.58 -1.33 12.60
CA TYR A 514 -25.82 0.11 12.74
C TYR A 514 -26.97 0.40 13.71
N ARG A 515 -28.11 -0.29 13.58
CA ARG A 515 -29.28 -0.06 14.45
C ARG A 515 -28.93 -0.39 15.91
N ARG A 516 -28.26 -1.52 16.15
CA ARG A 516 -27.79 -1.91 17.49
C ARG A 516 -26.87 -0.84 18.08
N ASN A 517 -25.82 -0.47 17.35
CA ASN A 517 -24.82 0.45 17.89
C ASN A 517 -25.34 1.87 18.04
N LYS A 518 -26.24 2.32 17.16
CA LYS A 518 -26.90 3.62 17.31
C LYS A 518 -27.74 3.69 18.57
N GLN A 519 -28.39 2.60 18.98
CA GLN A 519 -29.11 2.56 20.26
C GLN A 519 -28.15 2.69 21.45
N VAL A 520 -27.00 2.02 21.41
CA VAL A 520 -25.96 2.16 22.45
C VAL A 520 -25.44 3.59 22.48
N PHE A 521 -25.06 4.14 21.33
CA PHE A 521 -24.54 5.51 21.20
C PHE A 521 -25.51 6.56 21.73
N ASN A 522 -26.81 6.45 21.42
CA ASN A 522 -27.82 7.36 21.95
C ASN A 522 -27.91 7.31 23.49
N LYS A 523 -27.67 6.16 24.12
CA LYS A 523 -27.59 6.06 25.59
C LYS A 523 -26.34 6.76 26.13
N LEU A 524 -25.21 6.68 25.42
CA LEU A 524 -23.97 7.39 25.82
C LEU A 524 -24.18 8.90 25.82
N ALA A 525 -24.89 9.42 24.81
CA ALA A 525 -25.21 10.83 24.68
C ALA A 525 -26.13 11.39 25.79
N THR A 526 -26.73 10.52 26.63
CA THR A 526 -27.54 10.94 27.79
C THR A 526 -26.74 11.14 29.09
N GLY A 527 -25.40 11.22 29.01
CA GLY A 527 -24.53 11.55 30.15
C GLY A 527 -24.05 10.34 30.94
N VAL A 528 -23.99 9.14 30.33
CA VAL A 528 -23.36 7.97 30.95
C VAL A 528 -21.85 8.08 30.76
N PRO A 529 -21.03 7.96 31.83
CA PRO A 529 -19.58 7.99 31.70
C PRO A 529 -19.06 6.87 30.79
N VAL A 530 -18.24 7.21 29.80
CA VAL A 530 -17.76 6.27 28.78
C VAL A 530 -16.28 6.00 28.90
N THR A 531 -15.89 4.74 28.73
CA THR A 531 -14.48 4.34 28.54
C THR A 531 -14.17 4.28 27.06
N VAL A 532 -13.24 5.11 26.58
CA VAL A 532 -12.86 5.15 25.16
C VAL A 532 -11.58 4.36 24.94
N THR A 533 -11.48 3.66 23.82
CA THR A 533 -10.25 2.93 23.44
C THR A 533 -9.73 3.39 22.07
N PRO A 534 -8.93 4.48 22.02
CA PRO A 534 -8.63 5.19 20.77
C PRO A 534 -7.85 4.37 19.74
N CYS A 535 -6.79 3.67 20.16
CA CYS A 535 -5.88 2.94 19.26
C CYS A 535 -5.37 3.78 18.07
N MET A 536 -5.21 5.09 18.26
CA MET A 536 -4.69 6.08 17.30
C MET A 536 -3.82 7.11 18.02
N ASP A 537 -3.23 8.10 17.34
CA ASP A 537 -2.48 9.19 17.99
C ASP A 537 -3.41 10.29 18.53
N GLU A 538 -2.86 11.18 19.37
CA GLU A 538 -3.64 12.22 20.05
C GLU A 538 -4.31 13.19 19.08
N GLY A 539 -3.62 13.61 18.01
CA GLY A 539 -4.15 14.55 17.04
C GLY A 539 -5.29 13.95 16.23
N GLU A 540 -5.12 12.68 15.81
CA GLU A 540 -6.18 11.90 15.16
C GLU A 540 -7.41 11.76 16.07
N PHE A 541 -7.18 11.42 17.35
CA PHE A 541 -8.25 11.26 18.32
C PHE A 541 -8.95 12.59 18.64
N ALA A 542 -8.21 13.69 18.81
CA ALA A 542 -8.77 15.00 19.10
C ALA A 542 -9.69 15.48 17.96
N ALA A 543 -9.26 15.31 16.70
CA ALA A 543 -10.06 15.66 15.53
C ALA A 543 -11.38 14.88 15.48
N GLN A 544 -11.32 13.60 15.83
CA GLN A 544 -12.49 12.75 15.92
C GLN A 544 -13.39 13.08 17.11
N ALA A 545 -12.81 13.34 18.28
CA ALA A 545 -13.55 13.66 19.50
C ALA A 545 -14.39 14.93 19.32
N GLU A 546 -13.82 15.96 18.69
CA GLU A 546 -14.54 17.19 18.37
C GLU A 546 -15.71 16.99 17.41
N LEU A 547 -15.65 16.00 16.52
CA LEU A 547 -16.71 15.75 15.53
C LEU A 547 -17.76 14.75 16.00
N LEU A 548 -17.34 13.72 16.73
CA LEU A 548 -18.15 12.52 17.00
C LEU A 548 -18.45 12.30 18.48
N LEU A 549 -17.71 12.96 19.37
CA LEU A 549 -17.86 12.80 20.83
C LEU A 549 -18.33 14.10 21.51
N GLU A 550 -18.78 15.09 20.74
CA GLU A 550 -19.38 16.30 21.29
C GLU A 550 -20.57 15.94 22.20
N GLY A 551 -20.54 16.42 23.45
CA GLY A 551 -21.56 16.12 24.46
C GLY A 551 -21.44 14.75 25.13
N ILE A 552 -20.43 13.94 24.80
CA ILE A 552 -20.17 12.66 25.47
C ILE A 552 -19.12 12.85 26.58
N GLU A 553 -19.47 12.46 27.81
CA GLU A 553 -18.54 12.48 28.93
C GLU A 553 -17.61 11.26 28.88
N VAL A 554 -16.35 11.47 28.48
CA VAL A 554 -15.33 10.43 28.49
C VAL A 554 -14.69 10.33 29.87
N ALA A 555 -14.88 9.21 30.57
CA ALA A 555 -14.33 8.96 31.89
C ALA A 555 -12.88 8.46 31.84
N HIS A 556 -12.60 7.46 30.98
CA HIS A 556 -11.32 6.74 30.90
C HIS A 556 -10.86 6.58 29.45
N TYR A 557 -9.55 6.48 29.25
CA TYR A 557 -8.93 6.07 27.99
C TYR A 557 -8.15 4.78 28.17
N LEU A 558 -8.34 3.79 27.29
CA LEU A 558 -7.64 2.50 27.36
C LEU A 558 -6.89 2.17 26.06
N ASP A 559 -5.64 1.71 26.17
CA ASP A 559 -4.87 1.16 25.04
C ASP A 559 -4.06 -0.09 25.47
N ILE A 560 -3.72 -0.95 24.51
CA ILE A 560 -2.83 -2.10 24.72
C ILE A 560 -1.36 -1.73 24.53
N SER A 561 -1.09 -0.63 23.82
CA SER A 561 0.26 -0.21 23.46
C SER A 561 0.98 0.32 24.68
N GLU A 562 2.05 -0.36 25.10
CA GLU A 562 2.88 0.08 26.24
C GLU A 562 3.45 1.49 26.03
N SER A 563 3.72 1.87 24.78
CA SER A 563 4.18 3.23 24.43
C SER A 563 3.16 4.34 24.68
N LYS A 564 1.87 4.01 24.79
CA LYS A 564 0.79 4.99 24.98
C LYS A 564 0.25 5.01 26.40
N VAL A 565 0.36 3.90 27.13
CA VAL A 565 -0.07 3.83 28.53
C VAL A 565 0.69 4.90 29.33
N GLY A 566 -0.06 5.75 30.04
CA GLY A 566 0.44 6.89 30.81
C GLY A 566 0.46 8.23 30.05
N MET A 567 0.36 8.23 28.72
CA MET A 567 0.20 9.48 27.94
C MET A 567 -1.16 10.12 28.23
N ALA A 568 -1.24 11.45 28.16
CA ALA A 568 -2.49 12.17 28.36
C ALA A 568 -3.15 12.47 27.00
N TYR A 569 -4.39 12.03 26.80
CA TYR A 569 -5.23 12.44 25.67
C TYR A 569 -6.31 13.34 26.22
N MET A 570 -6.47 14.55 25.65
CA MET A 570 -7.49 15.51 26.10
C MET A 570 -7.47 15.72 27.62
N GLY A 571 -6.27 15.76 28.21
CA GLY A 571 -6.06 15.98 29.65
C GLY A 571 -6.24 14.76 30.57
N LYS A 572 -6.57 13.56 30.07
CA LYS A 572 -6.67 12.33 30.89
C LYS A 572 -5.66 11.27 30.46
N LYS A 573 -5.10 10.55 31.43
CA LYS A 573 -4.10 9.49 31.16
C LYS A 573 -4.74 8.26 30.53
N ILE A 574 -4.05 7.68 29.56
CA ILE A 574 -4.35 6.37 29.00
C ILE A 574 -3.93 5.30 30.00
N GLU A 575 -4.86 4.40 30.33
CA GLU A 575 -4.62 3.24 31.17
C GLU A 575 -4.46 1.98 30.30
N LYS A 576 -3.88 0.92 30.88
CA LYS A 576 -3.68 -0.33 30.17
C LYS A 576 -5.02 -1.04 29.96
N ARG A 577 -5.28 -1.53 28.76
CA ARG A 577 -6.44 -2.38 28.48
C ARG A 577 -6.12 -3.83 28.84
N ASP A 578 -6.32 -4.20 30.10
CA ASP A 578 -6.10 -5.55 30.64
C ASP A 578 -7.24 -6.01 31.54
N ALA A 579 -7.20 -7.26 31.98
CA ALA A 579 -8.26 -7.86 32.80
C ALA A 579 -8.48 -7.10 34.12
N GLU A 580 -7.41 -6.62 34.75
CA GLU A 580 -7.50 -5.85 36.01
C GLU A 580 -8.28 -4.55 35.81
N THR A 581 -7.93 -3.79 34.77
CA THR A 581 -8.57 -2.51 34.45
C THR A 581 -10.02 -2.71 34.01
N ILE A 582 -10.29 -3.75 33.19
CA ILE A 582 -11.65 -4.06 32.73
C ILE A 582 -12.55 -4.47 33.90
N ASN A 583 -12.06 -5.28 34.85
CA ASN A 583 -12.83 -5.65 36.05
C ASN A 583 -13.21 -4.43 36.89
N ARG A 584 -12.32 -3.44 37.02
CA ARG A 584 -12.62 -2.19 37.72
C ARG A 584 -13.67 -1.34 36.99
N LEU A 585 -13.71 -1.44 35.66
CA LEU A 585 -14.62 -0.68 34.78
C LEU A 585 -15.79 -1.54 34.29
N GLN A 586 -16.09 -2.62 35.00
CA GLN A 586 -17.06 -3.63 34.56
C GLN A 586 -18.48 -3.09 34.42
N ASP A 587 -18.79 -1.87 34.85
CA ASP A 587 -20.12 -1.21 34.72
C ASP A 587 -20.13 -0.05 33.70
N ASN A 588 -18.98 0.29 33.10
CA ASN A 588 -18.87 1.34 32.08
C ASN A 588 -19.29 0.87 30.68
N TYR A 589 -19.82 1.78 29.87
CA TYR A 589 -19.90 1.52 28.43
C TYR A 589 -18.53 1.79 27.79
N PHE A 590 -18.21 1.00 26.78
CA PHE A 590 -16.96 1.09 26.03
C PHE A 590 -17.25 1.68 24.65
N LEU A 591 -16.49 2.68 24.25
CA LEU A 591 -16.58 3.26 22.91
C LEU A 591 -15.28 3.01 22.15
N ILE A 592 -15.42 2.42 20.97
CA ILE A 592 -14.36 2.20 20.00
C ILE A 592 -14.47 3.30 18.95
N PRO A 593 -13.52 4.24 18.86
CA PRO A 593 -13.55 5.29 17.85
C PRO A 593 -13.27 4.76 16.43
N LEU A 594 -13.30 5.62 15.39
CA LEU A 594 -13.03 5.17 14.00
C LEU A 594 -11.56 4.78 13.83
N THR A 595 -11.25 3.53 14.11
CA THR A 595 -9.90 2.97 14.00
C THR A 595 -9.89 1.74 13.11
N ARG A 596 -8.81 1.56 12.35
CA ARG A 596 -8.59 0.34 11.54
C ARG A 596 -8.44 -0.94 12.38
N PHE A 597 -8.34 -0.79 13.70
CA PHE A 597 -8.19 -1.89 14.64
C PHE A 597 -9.51 -2.24 15.34
N ALA A 598 -10.64 -1.68 14.93
CA ALA A 598 -11.90 -1.78 15.66
C ALA A 598 -12.30 -3.24 15.97
N ASP A 599 -12.14 -4.17 15.02
CA ASP A 599 -12.42 -5.59 15.26
C ASP A 599 -11.47 -6.21 16.29
N ARG A 600 -10.18 -5.87 16.27
CA ARG A 600 -9.21 -6.35 17.28
C ARG A 600 -9.57 -5.83 18.65
N VAL A 601 -9.93 -4.55 18.72
CA VAL A 601 -10.33 -3.89 19.96
C VAL A 601 -11.57 -4.56 20.53
N PHE A 602 -12.59 -4.76 19.68
CA PHE A 602 -13.83 -5.44 20.03
C PHE A 602 -13.56 -6.86 20.54
N ALA A 603 -12.86 -7.68 19.76
CA ALA A 603 -12.55 -9.06 20.13
C ALA A 603 -11.74 -9.14 21.43
N HIS A 604 -10.82 -8.20 21.65
CA HIS A 604 -10.04 -8.14 22.87
C HIS A 604 -10.89 -7.76 24.09
N LEU A 605 -11.76 -6.74 23.98
CA LEU A 605 -12.69 -6.38 25.06
C LEU A 605 -13.59 -7.56 25.44
N VAL A 606 -14.15 -8.26 24.45
CA VAL A 606 -14.95 -9.47 24.68
C VAL A 606 -14.12 -10.58 25.34
N SER A 607 -12.87 -10.80 24.91
CA SER A 607 -11.99 -11.78 25.55
C SER A 607 -11.63 -11.44 27.00
N LEU A 608 -11.75 -10.16 27.38
CA LEU A 608 -11.55 -9.66 28.74
C LEU A 608 -12.85 -9.65 29.57
N GLY A 609 -13.98 -10.13 29.02
CA GLY A 609 -15.25 -10.24 29.73
C GLY A 609 -16.21 -9.05 29.58
N VAL A 610 -15.98 -8.14 28.63
CA VAL A 610 -16.93 -7.07 28.33
C VAL A 610 -18.07 -7.60 27.47
N GLU A 611 -19.31 -7.45 27.95
CA GLU A 611 -20.51 -7.81 27.20
C GLU A 611 -20.63 -7.00 25.89
N PRO A 612 -20.87 -7.63 24.72
CA PRO A 612 -20.99 -6.95 23.43
C PRO A 612 -21.97 -5.78 23.41
N GLU A 613 -23.08 -5.85 24.14
CA GLU A 613 -24.14 -4.84 24.20
C GLU A 613 -23.68 -3.53 24.83
N ARG A 614 -22.52 -3.55 25.48
CA ARG A 614 -21.91 -2.40 26.16
C ARG A 614 -20.75 -1.81 25.37
N ILE A 615 -20.47 -2.36 24.19
CA ILE A 615 -19.43 -1.87 23.29
C ILE A 615 -20.10 -1.12 22.14
N CYS A 616 -19.84 0.18 22.06
CA CYS A 616 -20.27 1.04 20.97
C CYS A 616 -19.12 1.21 19.96
N ARG A 617 -19.30 0.70 18.75
CA ARG A 617 -18.36 0.93 17.65
C ARG A 617 -18.79 2.10 16.80
N LEU A 618 -17.96 3.15 16.75
CA LEU A 618 -18.25 4.32 15.91
C LEU A 618 -18.18 3.98 14.42
N ASP A 619 -17.37 3.01 13.99
CA ASP A 619 -17.24 2.64 12.58
C ASP A 619 -18.50 1.97 12.01
N GLU A 620 -19.35 1.44 12.90
CA GLU A 620 -20.68 0.93 12.58
C GLU A 620 -21.76 2.02 12.55
N ILE A 621 -21.46 3.28 12.93
CA ILE A 621 -22.43 4.40 13.01
C ILE A 621 -22.03 5.57 12.10
N HIS A 622 -20.74 5.91 12.08
CA HIS A 622 -20.11 6.99 11.34
C HIS A 622 -19.02 6.40 10.45
N PRO A 623 -19.39 5.72 9.35
CA PRO A 623 -18.44 4.97 8.54
C PRO A 623 -17.31 5.89 8.06
N ARG A 624 -16.06 5.44 8.26
CA ARG A 624 -14.86 6.20 7.92
C ARG A 624 -14.68 6.26 6.39
N PRO A 625 -14.21 7.37 5.80
CA PRO A 625 -13.58 7.33 4.48
C PRO A 625 -12.47 6.28 4.47
N VAL A 626 -12.52 5.34 3.53
CA VAL A 626 -11.43 4.37 3.30
C VAL A 626 -10.20 5.06 2.77
#